data_AF-A0A932N9T6-F1
#
_entry.id   AF-A0A932N9T6-F1
#
_cell.length_a   1.000
_cell.length_b   1.000
_cell.length_c   1.000
_cell.angle_alpha   90.00
_cell.angle_beta   90.00
_cell.angle_gamma   90.00
#
_symmetry.space_group_name_H-M   'P 1'
#
loop_
_entity.id
_entity.type
_entity.pdbx_description
1 polymer ?
#
loop_
_entity_poly.entity_id
_entity_poly.type
_entity_poly.pdbx_seq_one_letter_code
_entity_poly.pdbx_strand_id
1 'polypeptide(L)'
;MTRKTLFFGLVLSALTLGVAACSAAQAPAAATPAPSAQTNIEPTAPPTPSEVEQSLARFDSQGAVEFVVTPLNLTTPNETLDFDISLNTHSVDLSWDLAAQSVLTTDTGLEVKGLNWPVGGGHHYEGTLTFPTKTADGKFLLDGAKTLTLTIQDAGVASRMFEWELSQ
;
A
#
# COMPACT_ATOMS: atom_id res chain seq x y z
N MET A 1 -56.47 -3.98 -16.23
CA MET A 1 -56.03 -2.63 -16.66
C MET A 1 -54.53 -2.70 -16.92
N THR A 2 -54.08 -3.15 -18.09
CA THR A 2 -54.01 -2.49 -19.42
C THR A 2 -52.68 -1.77 -19.65
N ARG A 3 -51.76 -2.54 -20.28
CA ARG A 3 -50.84 -2.21 -21.41
C ARG A 3 -50.07 -0.88 -21.40
N LYS A 4 -48.76 -0.98 -21.68
CA LYS A 4 -48.23 -0.66 -23.02
C LYS A 4 -46.80 -1.13 -23.26
N THR A 5 -46.62 -1.69 -24.46
CA THR A 5 -45.38 -2.16 -25.09
C THR A 5 -44.95 -1.12 -26.15
N LEU A 6 -43.75 -1.35 -26.72
CA LEU A 6 -43.20 -0.86 -28.00
C LEU A 6 -42.44 0.50 -27.95
N PHE A 7 -41.43 0.82 -28.77
CA PHE A 7 -40.84 0.33 -30.04
C PHE A 7 -39.32 0.63 -30.00
N PHE A 8 -38.42 -0.25 -30.49
CA PHE A 8 -37.79 -0.26 -31.82
C PHE A 8 -37.14 1.06 -32.28
N GLY A 9 -35.82 1.04 -32.46
CA GLY A 9 -35.02 2.16 -33.00
C GLY A 9 -33.64 1.70 -33.47
N LEU A 10 -33.61 0.99 -34.60
CA LEU A 10 -32.43 0.73 -35.43
C LEU A 10 -32.03 2.03 -36.13
N VAL A 11 -30.78 2.49 -35.99
CA VAL A 11 -30.22 3.56 -36.84
C VAL A 11 -28.93 3.07 -37.47
N LEU A 12 -28.90 3.21 -38.79
CA LEU A 12 -27.95 2.70 -39.77
C LEU A 12 -27.10 3.85 -40.31
N SER A 13 -25.81 3.57 -40.55
CA SER A 13 -24.88 4.23 -41.50
C SER A 13 -24.53 5.71 -41.36
N ALA A 14 -23.22 5.98 -41.35
CA ALA A 14 -22.59 6.79 -42.40
C ALA A 14 -21.09 6.50 -42.53
N LEU A 15 -20.72 6.20 -43.77
CA LEU A 15 -19.39 5.99 -44.35
C LEU A 15 -18.76 7.36 -44.64
N THR A 16 -17.49 7.59 -44.29
CA THR A 16 -16.69 8.68 -44.88
C THR A 16 -15.30 8.18 -45.27
N LEU A 17 -15.08 8.11 -46.58
CA LEU A 17 -13.79 7.95 -47.26
C LEU A 17 -12.89 9.18 -47.04
N GLY A 18 -11.60 8.94 -46.92
CA GLY A 18 -10.57 9.96 -46.67
C GLY A 18 -10.05 10.67 -47.90
N VAL A 19 -9.20 11.67 -47.66
CA VAL A 19 -8.20 12.22 -48.60
C VAL A 19 -7.11 12.93 -47.78
N ALA A 20 -5.83 12.72 -48.13
CA ALA A 20 -4.70 13.68 -48.12
C ALA A 20 -3.38 12.87 -48.04
N ALA A 21 -2.70 12.59 -49.17
CA ALA A 21 -1.79 13.46 -49.92
C ALA A 21 -0.40 13.61 -49.24
N CYS A 22 0.62 13.16 -49.98
CA CYS A 22 2.04 13.14 -49.63
C CYS A 22 2.64 14.54 -49.40
N SER A 23 3.65 14.62 -48.54
CA SER A 23 4.74 15.60 -48.72
C SER A 23 6.01 15.13 -48.04
N ALA A 24 7.12 15.12 -48.80
CA ALA A 24 8.46 14.80 -48.33
C ALA A 24 9.18 16.08 -47.89
N ALA A 25 9.87 16.07 -46.75
CA ALA A 25 10.88 17.08 -46.42
C ALA A 25 11.87 16.56 -45.35
N GLN A 26 13.04 16.16 -45.86
CA GLN A 26 14.41 16.41 -45.38
C GLN A 26 14.68 16.73 -43.90
N ALA A 27 15.59 15.95 -43.31
CA ALA A 27 16.21 16.18 -42.01
C ALA A 27 17.09 17.45 -41.98
N PRO A 28 17.17 18.13 -40.83
CA PRO A 28 18.34 18.91 -40.46
C PRO A 28 19.06 18.38 -39.21
N ALA A 29 20.38 18.53 -39.32
CA ALA A 29 21.50 18.44 -38.39
C ALA A 29 21.23 18.43 -36.87
N ALA A 30 22.08 17.64 -36.22
CA ALA A 30 22.39 17.63 -34.80
C ALA A 30 22.58 19.05 -34.23
N ALA A 31 21.82 19.34 -33.17
CA ALA A 31 22.11 20.41 -32.23
C ALA A 31 22.36 19.76 -30.86
N THR A 32 23.58 19.93 -30.37
CA THR A 32 24.02 19.55 -29.02
C THR A 32 23.19 20.32 -27.97
N PRO A 33 22.55 19.67 -26.99
CA PRO A 33 22.06 20.39 -25.82
C PRO A 33 23.23 20.70 -24.87
N ALA A 34 23.30 21.97 -24.46
CA ALA A 34 24.17 22.46 -23.40
C ALA A 34 23.88 21.76 -22.05
N PRO A 35 24.88 21.63 -21.15
CA PRO A 35 24.66 21.01 -19.87
C PRO A 35 23.79 21.93 -19.00
N SER A 36 22.54 21.55 -18.80
CA SER A 36 21.70 22.11 -17.75
C SER A 36 22.22 21.58 -16.42
N ALA A 37 22.73 22.48 -15.57
CA ALA A 37 23.05 22.16 -14.19
C ALA A 37 21.74 21.85 -13.45
N GLN A 38 21.37 20.57 -13.44
CA GLN A 38 20.28 20.08 -12.60
C GLN A 38 20.79 20.04 -11.16
N THR A 39 20.28 20.96 -10.36
CA THR A 39 20.37 20.87 -8.90
C THR A 39 19.59 19.62 -8.49
N ASN A 40 20.31 18.54 -8.18
CA ASN A 40 19.74 17.30 -7.68
C ASN A 40 19.22 17.54 -6.26
N ILE A 41 17.95 17.91 -6.15
CA ILE A 41 17.20 17.79 -4.90
C ILE A 41 16.72 16.35 -4.88
N GLU A 42 17.49 15.48 -4.23
CA GLU A 42 17.12 14.09 -4.01
C GLU A 42 15.87 14.08 -3.11
N PRO A 43 14.71 13.61 -3.61
CA PRO A 43 13.57 13.36 -2.76
C PRO A 43 14.01 12.30 -1.75
N THR A 44 13.83 12.56 -0.45
CA THR A 44 13.98 11.53 0.59
C THR A 44 13.10 10.35 0.21
N ALA A 45 13.72 9.27 -0.28
CA ALA A 45 13.00 8.05 -0.60
C ALA A 45 12.32 7.51 0.68
N PRO A 46 11.12 6.94 0.58
CA PRO A 46 10.52 6.24 1.71
C PRO A 46 11.48 5.18 2.26
N PRO A 47 11.44 4.88 3.57
CA PRO A 47 12.34 3.92 4.18
C PRO A 47 12.14 2.55 3.55
N THR A 48 13.13 2.09 2.77
CA THR A 48 13.13 0.73 2.23
C THR A 48 13.62 -0.25 3.31
N PRO A 49 12.88 -1.34 3.62
CA PRO A 49 13.33 -2.35 4.57
C PRO A 49 14.64 -3.00 4.11
N SER A 50 15.49 -3.34 5.09
CA SER A 50 16.72 -4.13 4.86
C SER A 50 16.39 -5.54 4.36
N GLU A 51 17.33 -6.24 3.72
CA GLU A 51 17.11 -7.61 3.20
C GLU A 51 16.60 -8.59 4.27
N VAL A 52 17.14 -8.48 5.50
CA VAL A 52 16.68 -9.28 6.64
C VAL A 52 15.20 -9.00 6.94
N GLU A 53 14.81 -7.73 7.01
CA GLU A 53 13.43 -7.32 7.28
C GLU A 53 12.48 -7.72 6.14
N GLN A 54 12.92 -7.64 4.88
CA GLN A 54 12.15 -8.12 3.73
C GLN A 54 11.86 -9.63 3.82
N SER A 55 12.80 -10.43 4.33
CA SER A 55 12.57 -11.86 4.55
C SER A 55 11.53 -12.16 5.63
N LEU A 56 11.18 -11.16 6.45
CA LEU A 56 10.14 -11.24 7.46
C LEU A 56 8.76 -10.86 6.93
N ALA A 57 8.59 -10.60 5.63
CA ALA A 57 7.29 -10.32 5.04
C ALA A 57 6.25 -11.43 5.37
N ARG A 58 5.01 -11.01 5.59
CA ARG A 58 3.85 -11.89 5.83
C ARG A 58 2.74 -11.53 4.85
N PHE A 59 2.01 -12.55 4.42
CA PHE A 59 1.00 -12.45 3.36
C PHE A 59 -0.35 -12.92 3.88
N ASP A 60 -1.40 -12.19 3.55
CA ASP A 60 -2.78 -12.59 3.84
C ASP A 60 -3.70 -12.21 2.68
N SER A 61 -4.37 -13.20 2.08
CA SER A 61 -5.24 -13.01 0.90
C SER A 61 -6.71 -13.28 1.20
N GLN A 62 -7.16 -13.00 2.43
CA GLN A 62 -8.55 -13.20 2.81
C GLN A 62 -9.51 -12.21 2.15
N GLY A 63 -10.73 -12.67 1.86
CA GLY A 63 -11.77 -11.85 1.25
C GLY A 63 -11.38 -11.39 -0.16
N ALA A 64 -11.51 -10.10 -0.42
CA ALA A 64 -11.24 -9.49 -1.73
C ALA A 64 -9.95 -8.65 -1.78
N VAL A 65 -9.10 -8.76 -0.75
CA VAL A 65 -7.90 -7.93 -0.60
C VAL A 65 -6.71 -8.78 -0.19
N GLU A 66 -5.60 -8.58 -0.88
CA GLU A 66 -4.29 -9.12 -0.55
C GLU A 66 -3.52 -8.09 0.28
N PHE A 67 -2.98 -8.55 1.40
CA PHE A 67 -2.09 -7.83 2.30
C PHE A 67 -0.69 -8.43 2.19
N VAL A 68 0.30 -7.55 2.05
CA VAL A 68 1.70 -7.86 2.32
C VAL A 68 2.15 -6.94 3.45
N VAL A 69 2.65 -7.52 4.54
CA VAL A 69 3.13 -6.77 5.70
C VAL A 69 4.59 -7.10 5.92
N THR A 70 5.45 -6.09 5.81
CA THR A 70 6.90 -6.22 5.95
C THR A 70 7.35 -5.33 7.11
N PRO A 71 7.91 -5.88 8.20
CA PRO A 71 8.51 -5.03 9.22
C PRO A 71 9.64 -4.19 8.62
N LEU A 72 9.88 -2.98 9.15
CA LEU A 72 10.95 -2.10 8.68
C LEU A 72 12.15 -2.07 9.62
N ASN A 73 11.91 -2.31 10.90
CA ASN A 73 12.89 -2.17 11.97
C ASN A 73 12.66 -3.17 13.12
N LEU A 74 12.09 -4.34 12.85
CA LEU A 74 11.77 -5.32 13.91
C LEU A 74 13.05 -5.90 14.55
N THR A 75 14.11 -6.08 13.77
CA THR A 75 15.39 -6.61 14.25
C THR A 75 16.20 -5.59 15.04
N THR A 76 16.05 -4.30 14.74
CA THR A 76 16.69 -3.20 15.48
C THR A 76 15.70 -2.05 15.69
N PRO A 77 14.75 -2.21 16.65
CA PRO A 77 13.73 -1.20 16.92
C PRO A 77 14.32 0.13 17.37
N ASN A 78 13.67 1.23 17.01
CA ASN A 78 14.05 2.59 17.40
C ASN A 78 13.03 3.18 18.40
N GLU A 79 12.53 4.41 18.19
CA GLU A 79 11.43 4.96 18.98
C GLU A 79 10.07 4.35 18.59
N THR A 80 9.95 3.85 17.37
CA THR A 80 8.76 3.25 16.77
C THR A 80 9.01 1.82 16.29
N LEU A 81 7.92 1.08 16.11
CA LEU A 81 7.90 -0.15 15.32
C LEU A 81 7.09 0.14 14.06
N ASP A 82 7.74 0.00 12.92
CA ASP A 82 7.18 0.41 11.63
C ASP A 82 7.04 -0.80 10.71
N PHE A 83 5.92 -0.84 10.00
CA PHE A 83 5.59 -1.90 9.05
C PHE A 83 5.20 -1.26 7.73
N ASP A 84 5.85 -1.68 6.64
CA ASP A 84 5.37 -1.41 5.31
C ASP A 84 4.21 -2.36 4.99
N ILE A 85 3.09 -1.79 4.56
CA ILE A 85 1.87 -2.52 4.22
C ILE A 85 1.50 -2.20 2.79
N SER A 86 1.45 -3.24 1.95
CA SER A 86 0.92 -3.18 0.59
C SER A 86 -0.44 -3.86 0.54
N LEU A 87 -1.42 -3.16 -0.02
CA LEU A 87 -2.80 -3.59 -0.20
C LEU A 87 -3.13 -3.66 -1.68
N ASN A 88 -3.73 -4.76 -2.11
CA ASN A 88 -4.11 -4.96 -3.50
C ASN A 88 -5.55 -5.48 -3.62
N THR A 89 -6.36 -4.84 -4.45
CA THR A 89 -7.74 -5.27 -4.75
C THR A 89 -8.23 -4.79 -6.12
N HIS A 90 -9.24 -5.48 -6.64
CA HIS A 90 -9.97 -5.06 -7.83
C HIS A 90 -11.46 -4.78 -7.58
N SER A 91 -11.93 -4.84 -6.33
CA SER A 91 -13.38 -4.82 -6.06
C SER A 91 -13.84 -4.05 -4.82
N VAL A 92 -12.94 -3.66 -3.93
CA VAL A 92 -13.30 -2.92 -2.71
C VAL A 92 -12.55 -1.60 -2.61
N ASP A 93 -13.08 -0.70 -1.78
CA ASP A 93 -12.40 0.54 -1.38
C ASP A 93 -11.39 0.24 -0.26
N LEU A 94 -10.18 0.77 -0.40
CA LEU A 94 -9.06 0.60 0.53
C LEU A 94 -8.89 1.78 1.50
N SER A 95 -9.88 2.66 1.61
CA SER A 95 -9.87 3.88 2.43
C SER A 95 -9.98 3.64 3.94
N TRP A 96 -9.18 2.71 4.48
CA TRP A 96 -9.15 2.35 5.90
C TRP A 96 -8.19 3.22 6.70
N ASP A 97 -8.51 3.39 7.99
CA ASP A 97 -7.60 3.89 9.00
C ASP A 97 -6.96 2.70 9.73
N LEU A 98 -5.87 2.17 9.14
CA LEU A 98 -5.20 1.01 9.72
C LEU A 98 -4.60 1.31 11.09
N ALA A 99 -4.28 2.57 11.42
CA ALA A 99 -3.78 2.91 12.75
C ALA A 99 -4.87 2.70 13.81
N ALA A 100 -6.09 3.15 13.54
CA ALA A 100 -7.23 2.95 14.44
C ALA A 100 -7.69 1.48 14.52
N GLN A 101 -7.42 0.68 13.49
CA GLN A 101 -7.87 -0.70 13.37
C GLN A 101 -6.85 -1.75 13.85
N SER A 102 -5.64 -1.32 14.22
CA SER A 102 -4.53 -2.25 14.47
C SER A 102 -4.00 -2.23 15.89
N VAL A 103 -3.60 -3.41 16.35
CA VAL A 103 -2.95 -3.65 17.64
C VAL A 103 -1.77 -4.58 17.45
N LEU A 104 -0.63 -4.27 18.08
CA LEU A 104 0.44 -5.22 18.31
C LEU A 104 0.27 -5.86 19.68
N THR A 105 0.44 -7.17 19.76
CA THR A 105 0.46 -7.94 21.00
C THR A 105 1.68 -8.86 21.05
N THR A 106 2.18 -9.15 22.25
CA THR A 106 3.27 -10.13 22.46
C THR A 106 2.80 -11.32 23.30
N ASP A 107 3.58 -12.42 23.30
CA ASP A 107 3.37 -13.56 24.19
C ASP A 107 3.57 -13.22 25.68
N THR A 108 4.24 -12.11 25.99
CA THR A 108 4.33 -11.55 27.35
C THR A 108 3.04 -10.83 27.79
N GLY A 109 2.06 -10.70 26.90
CA GLY A 109 0.76 -10.07 27.16
C GLY A 109 0.80 -8.54 27.12
N LEU A 110 1.88 -7.95 26.58
CA LEU A 110 1.95 -6.51 26.34
C LEU A 110 1.27 -6.17 25.02
N GLU A 111 0.66 -4.98 24.95
CA GLU A 111 -0.03 -4.50 23.76
C GLU A 111 0.19 -3.00 23.53
N VAL A 112 0.17 -2.62 22.25
CA VAL A 112 0.16 -1.22 21.81
C VAL A 112 -0.75 -1.04 20.59
N LYS A 113 -1.39 0.13 20.49
CA LYS A 113 -2.23 0.49 19.34
C LYS A 113 -1.41 1.22 18.27
N GLY A 114 -1.91 1.22 17.04
CA GLY A 114 -1.34 2.01 15.95
C GLY A 114 -1.31 3.50 16.28
N LEU A 115 -0.22 4.17 15.91
CA LEU A 115 -0.05 5.62 16.03
C LEU A 115 -0.43 6.34 14.75
N ASN A 116 0.04 5.81 13.62
CA ASN A 116 -0.06 6.51 12.34
C ASN A 116 -0.18 5.52 11.19
N TRP A 117 -1.04 5.90 10.24
CA TRP A 117 -1.20 5.32 8.92
C TRP A 117 -1.47 6.48 7.97
N PRO A 118 -0.77 6.59 6.83
CA PRO A 118 -1.18 7.54 5.81
C PRO A 118 -2.58 7.12 5.34
N VAL A 119 -3.61 7.91 5.69
CA VAL A 119 -4.96 7.63 5.21
C VAL A 119 -5.02 7.98 3.73
N GLY A 120 -5.43 7.02 2.91
CA GLY A 120 -5.61 7.17 1.47
C GLY A 120 -6.34 5.95 0.91
N GLY A 121 -6.37 5.80 -0.41
CA GLY A 121 -7.10 4.70 -1.04
C GLY A 121 -6.79 4.55 -2.53
N GLY A 122 -7.43 3.56 -3.17
CA GLY A 122 -7.21 3.19 -4.56
C GLY A 122 -7.46 1.70 -4.78
N HIS A 123 -7.11 1.21 -5.98
CA HIS A 123 -7.09 -0.23 -6.27
C HIS A 123 -5.84 -0.93 -5.70
N HIS A 124 -4.77 -0.16 -5.54
CA HIS A 124 -3.55 -0.56 -4.85
C HIS A 124 -3.22 0.58 -3.88
N TYR A 125 -2.83 0.25 -2.66
CA TYR A 125 -2.46 1.25 -1.67
C TYR A 125 -1.31 0.74 -0.81
N GLU A 126 -0.35 1.61 -0.53
CA GLU A 126 0.87 1.27 0.22
C GLU A 126 1.15 2.39 1.22
N GLY A 127 1.67 2.01 2.38
CA GLY A 127 2.01 2.96 3.42
C GLY A 127 2.73 2.31 4.60
N THR A 128 3.25 3.17 5.47
CA THR A 128 3.87 2.74 6.73
C THR A 128 2.86 2.82 7.88
N LEU A 129 2.60 1.68 8.51
CA LEU A 129 1.86 1.57 9.76
C LEU A 129 2.85 1.62 10.93
N THR A 130 2.67 2.61 11.79
CA THR A 130 3.60 2.92 12.89
C THR A 130 2.99 2.63 14.24
N PHE A 131 3.78 2.05 15.14
CA PHE A 131 3.42 1.75 16.54
C PHE A 131 4.46 2.33 17.51
N PRO A 132 4.10 2.60 18.78
CA PRO A 132 5.11 2.92 19.79
C PRO A 132 5.86 1.65 20.19
N THR A 133 7.13 1.78 20.59
CA THR A 133 7.90 0.65 21.16
C THR A 133 7.63 0.42 22.65
N LYS A 134 6.83 1.29 23.27
CA LYS A 134 6.48 1.22 24.69
C LYS A 134 4.99 1.22 24.90
N THR A 135 4.56 0.46 25.90
CA THR A 135 3.21 0.50 26.45
C THR A 135 2.94 1.83 27.17
N ALA A 136 1.68 2.10 27.48
CA ALA A 136 1.28 3.32 28.21
C ALA A 136 1.90 3.44 29.61
N ASP A 137 2.22 2.32 30.26
CA ASP A 137 2.94 2.27 31.55
C ASP A 137 4.47 2.30 31.41
N GLY A 138 4.98 2.44 30.17
CA GLY A 138 6.39 2.68 29.88
C GLY A 138 7.27 1.43 29.71
N LYS A 139 6.69 0.23 29.70
CA LYS A 139 7.41 -1.01 29.41
C LYS A 139 7.74 -1.09 27.93
N PHE A 140 8.91 -1.61 27.58
CA PHE A 140 9.24 -1.90 26.19
C PHE A 140 8.44 -3.11 25.72
N LEU A 141 7.75 -2.96 24.58
CA LEU A 141 6.84 -3.97 24.03
C LEU A 141 7.55 -5.32 23.82
N LEU A 142 8.77 -5.29 23.30
CA LEU A 142 9.51 -6.49 22.88
C LEU A 142 10.42 -7.07 23.99
N ASP A 143 10.43 -6.49 25.20
CA ASP A 143 11.28 -6.97 26.29
C ASP A 143 10.84 -8.36 26.75
N GLY A 144 11.72 -9.35 26.54
CA GLY A 144 11.47 -10.76 26.83
C GLY A 144 10.41 -11.45 25.96
N ALA A 145 9.88 -10.77 24.93
CA ALA A 145 8.88 -11.32 24.03
C ALA A 145 9.51 -12.33 23.05
N LYS A 146 8.86 -13.47 22.82
CA LYS A 146 9.28 -14.43 21.80
C LYS A 146 8.46 -14.30 20.53
N THR A 147 7.22 -13.83 20.65
CA THR A 147 6.36 -13.60 19.51
C THR A 147 5.81 -12.18 19.51
N LEU A 148 5.67 -11.64 18.31
CA LEU A 148 4.94 -10.41 18.04
C LEU A 148 3.81 -10.72 17.06
N THR A 149 2.60 -10.30 17.39
CA THR A 149 1.42 -10.46 16.55
C THR A 149 0.84 -9.10 16.23
N LEU A 150 0.71 -8.79 14.94
CA LEU A 150 -0.11 -7.68 14.43
C LEU A 150 -1.51 -8.20 14.13
N THR A 151 -2.51 -7.60 14.75
CA THR A 151 -3.92 -7.83 14.43
C THR A 151 -4.50 -6.58 13.78
N ILE A 152 -5.13 -6.74 12.62
CA ILE A 152 -5.86 -5.68 11.89
C ILE A 152 -7.32 -6.09 11.81
N GLN A 153 -8.21 -5.25 12.34
CA GLN A 153 -9.65 -5.50 12.39
C GLN A 153 -10.41 -4.76 11.28
N ASP A 154 -11.53 -5.34 10.83
CA ASP A 154 -12.49 -4.68 9.92
C ASP A 154 -11.90 -4.15 8.60
N ALA A 155 -10.82 -4.78 8.11
CA ALA A 155 -10.15 -4.44 6.86
C ALA A 155 -10.53 -5.45 5.74
N GLY A 156 -11.80 -5.37 5.33
CA GLY A 156 -12.41 -6.23 4.30
C GLY A 156 -12.82 -7.62 4.79
N VAL A 157 -12.33 -8.03 5.97
CA VAL A 157 -12.77 -9.19 6.76
C VAL A 157 -12.79 -8.79 8.23
N ALA A 158 -13.36 -9.64 9.09
CA ALA A 158 -13.45 -9.34 10.52
C ALA A 158 -12.07 -9.14 11.17
N SER A 159 -11.09 -9.97 10.82
CA SER A 159 -9.73 -9.92 11.39
C SER A 159 -8.67 -10.52 10.46
N ARG A 160 -7.49 -9.90 10.45
CA ARG A 160 -6.26 -10.42 9.85
C ARG A 160 -5.16 -10.44 10.92
N MET A 161 -4.36 -11.50 10.96
CA MET A 161 -3.30 -11.70 11.95
C MET A 161 -1.98 -12.03 11.27
N PHE A 162 -0.93 -11.31 11.63
CA PHE A 162 0.43 -11.51 11.13
C PHE A 162 1.36 -11.74 12.32
N GLU A 163 2.13 -12.83 12.30
CA GLU A 163 2.95 -13.24 13.43
C GLU A 163 4.42 -13.39 13.05
N TRP A 164 5.28 -12.91 13.94
CA TRP A 164 6.73 -13.02 13.85
C TRP A 164 7.29 -13.66 15.12
N GLU A 165 8.15 -14.65 14.91
CA GLU A 165 9.08 -15.14 15.93
C GLU A 165 10.22 -14.15 16.06
N LEU A 166 10.51 -13.74 17.29
CA LEU A 166 11.57 -12.82 17.63
C LEU A 166 12.82 -13.64 17.95
N SER A 167 13.88 -13.45 17.17
CA SER A 167 15.19 -14.01 17.49
C SER A 167 15.76 -13.25 18.68
N GLN A 168 15.62 -13.83 19.86
CA GLN A 168 16.23 -13.36 21.11
C GLN A 168 17.72 -13.71 21.16
#